data_AF-Q25245-F1
#
_entry.id   AF-Q25245-F1
#
_cell.length_a   1.000
_cell.length_b   1.000
_cell.length_c   1.000
_cell.angle_alpha   90.00
_cell.angle_beta   90.00
_cell.angle_gamma   90.00
#
_symmetry.space_group_name_H-M   'P 1'
#
loop_
_entity.id
_entity.type
_entity.pdbx_description
1 polymer ?
#
loop_
_entity_poly.entity_id
_entity_poly.type
_entity_poly.pdbx_seq_one_letter_code
_entity_poly.pdbx_strand_id
1 'polypeptide(L)' 'AKKLCSDKPLPVMVWIYGGGFQIGEASREIYSPDYFMQKNVILVTVAYRLGALGFLSLNDPDLQ' A
#
# COMPACT_ATOMS: atom_id res chain seq x y z
N ALA A 1 16.49 18.32 4.18
CA ALA A 1 15.05 18.08 4.01
C ALA A 1 14.75 17.82 2.54
N LYS A 2 13.78 16.96 2.20
CA LYS A 2 13.39 16.75 0.79
C LYS A 2 12.71 17.99 0.21
N LYS A 3 12.95 18.28 -1.07
CA LYS A 3 12.23 19.32 -1.83
C LYS A 3 10.84 18.78 -2.16
N LEU A 4 9.79 19.34 -1.54
CA LEU A 4 8.40 18.93 -1.78
C LEU A 4 7.89 19.41 -3.14
N CYS A 5 8.47 20.50 -3.67
CA CYS A 5 8.17 21.04 -4.99
C CYS A 5 9.27 20.63 -5.99
N SER A 6 8.96 19.74 -6.91
CA SER A 6 9.88 19.32 -7.98
C SER A 6 9.49 19.98 -9.31
N ASP A 7 10.48 20.39 -10.10
CA ASP A 7 10.26 21.06 -11.39
C ASP A 7 9.68 20.08 -12.44
N LYS A 8 9.83 18.77 -12.19
CA LYS A 8 9.25 17.67 -12.96
C LYS A 8 8.53 16.70 -12.02
N PRO A 9 7.45 16.03 -12.47
CA PRO A 9 6.78 15.00 -11.69
C PRO A 9 7.77 13.93 -11.21
N LEU A 10 7.67 13.55 -9.93
CA LEU A 10 8.48 12.49 -9.36
C LEU A 10 7.85 11.12 -9.68
N PRO A 11 8.66 10.07 -9.88
CA PRO A 11 8.15 8.70 -9.98
C PRO A 11 7.36 8.31 -8.73
N VAL A 12 6.18 7.71 -8.93
CA VAL A 12 5.31 7.22 -7.86
C VAL A 12 5.42 5.71 -7.78
N MET A 13 5.81 5.21 -6.61
CA MET A 13 5.86 3.79 -6.29
C MET A 13 4.70 3.48 -5.36
N VAL A 14 3.78 2.61 -5.79
CA VAL A 14 2.67 2.14 -4.96
C VAL A 14 2.99 0.73 -4.47
N TRP A 15 3.05 0.55 -3.16
CA TRP A 15 3.34 -0.72 -2.51
C TRP A 15 2.08 -1.31 -1.88
N ILE A 16 1.74 -2.52 -2.32
CA ILE A 16 0.67 -3.35 -1.77
C ILE A 16 1.36 -4.51 -1.06
N TYR A 17 1.20 -4.60 0.26
CA TYR A 17 1.86 -5.65 1.03
C TYR A 17 1.29 -7.04 0.74
N GLY A 18 2.16 -8.06 0.86
CA GLY A 18 1.79 -9.47 0.73
C GLY A 18 1.09 -10.02 1.98
N GLY A 19 1.21 -11.33 2.24
CA GLY A 19 0.55 -11.98 3.39
C GLY A 19 -0.72 -12.74 3.03
N GLY A 20 -0.86 -13.13 1.76
CA GLY A 20 -1.87 -14.08 1.30
C GLY A 20 -3.31 -13.61 1.50
N PHE A 21 -3.53 -12.29 1.56
CA PHE A 21 -4.82 -11.66 1.86
C PHE A 21 -5.37 -11.94 3.27
N GLN A 22 -4.59 -12.56 4.16
CA GLN A 22 -5.01 -12.91 5.51
C GLN A 22 -4.34 -12.04 6.57
N ILE A 23 -3.08 -11.65 6.34
CA ILE A 23 -2.25 -10.88 7.29
C ILE A 23 -1.48 -9.79 6.55
N GLY A 24 -1.00 -8.79 7.30
CA GLY A 24 -0.14 -7.73 6.80
C GLY A 24 -0.59 -6.35 7.24
N GLU A 25 0.23 -5.35 6.97
CA GLU A 25 -0.03 -3.96 7.33
C GLU A 25 0.75 -3.00 6.43
N ALA A 26 0.39 -1.71 6.44
CA ALA A 26 1.09 -0.65 5.69
C ALA A 26 2.01 0.20 6.60
N SER A 27 2.39 -0.32 7.77
CA SER A 27 3.13 0.42 8.78
C SER A 27 4.60 0.60 8.41
N ARG A 28 5.22 1.63 8.99
CA ARG A 28 6.67 1.85 8.91
C ARG A 28 7.47 0.79 9.67
N GLU A 29 6.87 0.14 10.67
CA GLU A 29 7.56 -0.84 11.52
C GLU A 29 7.94 -2.09 10.72
N ILE A 30 7.04 -2.58 9.86
CA ILE A 30 7.32 -3.70 8.96
C ILE A 30 7.86 -3.23 7.59
N TYR A 31 7.34 -2.13 7.03
CA TYR A 31 7.70 -1.64 5.70
C TYR A 31 8.35 -0.24 5.76
N SER A 32 9.51 -0.15 6.43
CA SER A 32 10.21 1.13 6.55
C SER A 32 10.60 1.71 5.18
N PRO A 33 10.32 3.01 4.92
CA PRO A 33 10.60 3.64 3.64
C PRO A 33 12.06 4.11 3.51
N ASP A 34 12.91 3.90 4.51
CA ASP A 34 14.18 4.62 4.69
C ASP A 34 15.14 4.48 3.50
N TYR A 35 15.21 3.31 2.88
CA TYR A 35 16.03 3.10 1.68
C TYR A 35 15.50 3.89 0.47
N PHE A 36 14.18 3.95 0.30
CA PHE A 36 13.54 4.73 -0.78
C PHE A 36 13.60 6.24 -0.52
N MET A 37 13.64 6.66 0.75
CA MET A 37 13.76 8.08 1.10
C MET A 37 15.11 8.68 0.70
N GLN A 38 16.10 7.87 0.34
CA GLN A 38 17.37 8.32 -0.26
C GLN A 38 17.24 8.71 -1.74
N LYS A 39 16.12 8.40 -2.41
CA LYS A 39 15.88 8.65 -3.84
C LYS A 39 14.78 9.70 -4.04
N ASN A 40 14.75 10.40 -5.16
CA ASN A 40 13.69 11.36 -5.50
C ASN A 40 12.43 10.65 -6.01
N VAL A 41 11.75 9.93 -5.12
CA VAL A 41 10.52 9.18 -5.41
C VAL A 41 9.45 9.49 -4.38
N ILE A 42 8.19 9.28 -4.78
CA ILE A 42 7.03 9.26 -3.89
C ILE A 42 6.70 7.79 -3.64
N LEU A 43 6.70 7.36 -2.38
CA LEU A 43 6.30 6.02 -1.98
C LEU A 43 4.93 6.09 -1.30
N VAL A 44 3.98 5.32 -1.81
CA VAL A 44 2.62 5.19 -1.25
C VAL A 44 2.44 3.75 -0.78
N THR A 45 2.28 3.54 0.52
CA THR A 45 1.92 2.24 1.10
C THR A 45 0.41 2.22 1.34
N VAL A 46 -0.26 1.15 0.93
CA VAL A 46 -1.73 1.07 0.99
C VAL A 46 -2.17 -0.03 1.95
N ALA A 47 -3.02 0.34 2.91
CA ALA A 47 -3.77 -0.60 3.72
C ALA A 47 -4.98 -1.13 2.97
N TYR A 48 -5.18 -2.45 2.99
CA TYR A 48 -6.37 -3.10 2.44
C TYR A 48 -6.98 -4.07 3.46
N ARG A 49 -8.29 -4.28 3.37
CA ARG A 49 -9.03 -5.19 4.26
C ARG A 49 -8.55 -6.63 4.05
N LEU A 50 -8.49 -7.40 5.12
CA LEU A 50 -7.95 -8.77 5.14
C LEU A 50 -9.03 -9.79 5.52
N GLY A 51 -8.76 -11.05 5.23
CA GLY A 51 -9.61 -12.19 5.56
C GLY A 51 -11.04 -12.02 5.05
N ALA A 52 -12.01 -12.53 5.81
CA ALA A 52 -13.43 -12.41 5.47
C ALA A 52 -13.89 -10.95 5.34
N LEU A 53 -13.31 -10.00 6.10
CA LEU A 53 -13.70 -8.59 6.02
C LEU A 53 -13.33 -7.93 4.68
N GLY A 54 -12.31 -8.46 4.00
CA GLY A 54 -11.87 -7.99 2.69
C GLY A 54 -12.36 -8.83 1.52
N PHE A 55 -12.57 -10.13 1.73
CA PHE A 55 -12.68 -11.11 0.65
C PHE A 55 -13.80 -12.14 0.84
N LEU A 56 -14.75 -11.93 1.76
CA LEU A 56 -15.92 -12.80 1.85
C LEU A 56 -16.79 -12.66 0.59
N SER A 57 -17.11 -13.79 -0.03
CA SER A 57 -18.10 -13.90 -1.09
C SER A 57 -19.10 -14.99 -0.72
N LEU A 58 -20.40 -14.65 -0.68
CA LEU A 58 -21.47 -15.57 -0.31
C LEU A 58 -22.10 -16.26 -1.53
N ASN A 59 -21.81 -15.78 -2.76
CA ASN A 59 -22.43 -16.25 -4.02
C ASN A 59 -23.96 -16.37 -3.93
N ASP A 60 -24.58 -15.46 -3.18
CA ASP A 60 -26.02 -15.40 -3.02
C ASP A 60 -26.61 -14.64 -4.24
N PRO A 61 -27.44 -15.30 -5.07
CA PRO A 61 -28.01 -14.68 -6.26
C PRO A 61 -28.95 -13.51 -5.94
N ASP A 62 -29.49 -13.41 -4.72
CA ASP A 62 -30.32 -12.28 -4.28
C ASP A 62 -29.47 -11.08 -3.82
N LEU A 63 -28.16 -11.26 -3.63
CA LEU A 63 -27.20 -10.23 -3.22
C LEU A 63 -26.19 -9.86 -4.32
N GLN A 64 -26.33 -10.41 -5.53
CA GLN A 64 -25.51 -10.06 -6.70
C GLN A 64 -26.02 -8.83 -7.46
#